data_AF-A0A382ER10-F1
#
_entry.id   AF-A0A382ER10-F1
#
_cell.length_a   1.000
_cell.length_b   1.000
_cell.length_c   1.000
_cell.angle_alpha   90.00
_cell.angle_beta   90.00
_cell.angle_gamma   90.00
#
_symmetry.space_group_name_H-M   'P 1'
#
loop_
_entity.id
_entity.type
_entity.pdbx_description
1 polymer ?
#
loop_
_entity_poly.entity_id
_entity_poly.type
_entity_poly.pdbx_seq_one_letter_code
_entity_poly.pdbx_strand_id
1 'polypeptide(L)'
;MISLGNEEIAKYPFLAEAGQYLKDKGFTLEQFATDPDLQINVDKAYERIESAVYRKIYSPKLDSSDTFSFLIAIILLKLSGMNTLINRFSLAEAERAEKFLEKDLVGNSNKTSEELAIKIISDVFSVSVKKNNNHFVIPISDYLRHAVNFHELEWKLVNRHVESGMVFLSSHETVRLIRRELSGYIGSRIRSTDTPSLSKGFEEKVNKLTELAKKFTVSITVTTEYPPCIKHAIEVLNNGENLSHSGRFMLATFLLGRGQT
;
A
#
# COMPACT_ATOMS: atom_id res chain seq x y z
N MET A 1 17.00 -10.36 -13.23
CA MET A 1 16.94 -9.14 -12.38
C MET A 1 16.65 -7.95 -13.26
N ILE A 2 15.80 -7.04 -12.80
CA ILE A 2 15.55 -5.75 -13.47
C ILE A 2 16.77 -4.86 -13.17
N SER A 3 17.50 -4.42 -14.19
CA SER A 3 18.56 -3.43 -14.03
C SER A 3 17.92 -2.04 -13.99
N LEU A 4 18.05 -1.34 -12.87
CA LEU A 4 17.44 -0.04 -12.64
C LEU A 4 18.53 1.04 -12.60
N GLY A 5 18.33 2.16 -13.29
CA GLY A 5 19.16 3.35 -13.14
C GLY A 5 18.80 4.14 -11.88
N ASN A 6 19.55 5.20 -11.59
CA ASN A 6 19.31 6.00 -10.38
C ASN A 6 17.92 6.67 -10.37
N GLU A 7 17.39 7.06 -11.54
CA GLU A 7 16.07 7.68 -11.64
C GLU A 7 14.95 6.66 -11.39
N GLU A 8 15.07 5.46 -11.94
CA GLU A 8 14.12 4.37 -11.72
C GLU A 8 14.13 3.90 -10.27
N ILE A 9 15.30 3.88 -9.62
CA ILE A 9 15.40 3.56 -8.19
C ILE A 9 14.72 4.63 -7.34
N ALA A 10 14.82 5.92 -7.70
CA ALA A 10 14.10 6.98 -6.98
C ALA A 10 12.57 6.84 -7.13
N LYS A 11 12.09 6.41 -8.30
CA LYS A 11 10.65 6.12 -8.55
C LYS A 11 10.20 4.86 -7.79
N TYR A 12 11.01 3.80 -7.82
CA TYR A 12 10.67 2.45 -7.33
C TYR A 12 11.69 1.91 -6.32
N PRO A 13 11.93 2.60 -5.19
CA PRO A 13 13.02 2.25 -4.29
C PRO A 13 12.80 0.91 -3.56
N PHE A 14 11.56 0.39 -3.55
CA PHE A 14 11.21 -0.94 -3.05
C PHE A 14 11.69 -2.11 -3.93
N LEU A 15 12.11 -1.83 -5.16
CA LEU A 15 12.73 -2.82 -6.04
C LEU A 15 14.22 -2.99 -5.76
N ALA A 16 14.86 -1.97 -5.19
CA ALA A 16 16.25 -2.03 -4.77
C ALA A 16 16.36 -2.86 -3.47
N GLU A 17 17.41 -3.66 -3.38
CA GLU A 17 17.77 -4.29 -2.11
C GLU A 17 18.39 -3.23 -1.20
N ALA A 18 17.64 -2.83 -0.17
CA ALA A 18 17.96 -1.71 0.71
C ALA A 18 19.40 -1.75 1.25
N GLY A 19 19.83 -2.92 1.74
CA GLY A 19 21.17 -3.10 2.30
C GLY A 19 22.27 -3.05 1.23
N GLN A 20 22.03 -3.60 0.05
CA GLN A 20 22.99 -3.60 -1.04
C GLN A 20 23.15 -2.19 -1.63
N TYR A 21 22.05 -1.47 -1.83
CA TYR A 21 22.09 -0.12 -2.41
C TYR A 21 22.87 0.88 -1.54
N LEU A 22 22.71 0.83 -0.22
CA LEU A 22 23.49 1.68 0.69
C LEU A 22 24.99 1.37 0.61
N LYS A 23 25.34 0.07 0.63
CA LYS A 23 26.73 -0.40 0.51
C LYS A 23 27.36 0.00 -0.81
N ASP A 24 26.64 -0.14 -1.93
CA ASP A 24 27.11 0.23 -3.27
C ASP A 24 27.40 1.74 -3.38
N LYS A 25 26.67 2.57 -2.64
CA LYS A 25 26.91 4.01 -2.53
C LYS A 25 27.96 4.39 -1.49
N GLY A 26 28.57 3.43 -0.81
CA GLY A 26 29.63 3.64 0.18
C GLY A 26 29.13 4.06 1.56
N PHE A 27 27.84 3.85 1.86
CA PHE A 27 27.25 4.20 3.16
C PHE A 27 26.96 2.97 4.01
N THR A 28 27.23 3.08 5.31
CA THR A 28 26.78 2.10 6.31
C THR A 28 25.59 2.65 7.09
N LEU A 29 24.82 1.75 7.71
CA LEU A 29 23.68 2.16 8.52
C LEU A 29 24.10 2.98 9.75
N GLU A 30 25.26 2.65 10.34
CA GLU A 30 25.77 3.36 11.51
C GLU A 30 26.07 4.82 11.19
N GLN A 31 26.56 5.13 9.98
CA GLN A 31 26.84 6.50 9.57
C GLN A 31 25.59 7.38 9.60
N PHE A 32 24.43 6.87 9.16
CA PHE A 32 23.17 7.61 9.24
C PHE A 32 22.72 7.87 10.69
N ALA A 33 23.25 7.14 11.68
CA ALA A 33 22.94 7.35 13.08
C ALA A 33 23.93 8.29 13.79
N THR A 34 25.17 8.41 13.30
CA THR A 34 26.23 9.16 13.98
C THR A 34 26.63 10.45 13.28
N ASP A 35 26.52 10.51 11.95
CA ASP A 35 26.95 11.64 11.15
C ASP A 35 25.85 12.74 11.11
N PRO A 36 26.14 13.96 11.61
CA PRO A 36 25.22 15.09 11.54
C PRO A 36 24.77 15.44 10.10
N ASP A 37 25.65 15.28 9.11
CA ASP A 37 25.34 15.64 7.71
C ASP A 37 24.33 14.66 7.09
N LEU A 38 24.28 13.43 7.60
CA LEU A 38 23.33 12.41 7.17
C LEU A 38 22.00 12.45 7.93
N GLN A 39 21.90 13.17 9.05
CA GLN A 39 20.67 13.30 9.83
C GLN A 39 19.52 13.87 9.00
N ILE A 40 19.81 14.72 8.00
CA ILE A 40 18.81 15.23 7.07
C ILE A 40 18.03 14.12 6.36
N ASN A 41 18.67 12.97 6.06
CA ASN A 41 18.01 11.82 5.44
C ASN A 41 17.13 11.06 6.44
N VAL A 42 17.53 11.03 7.72
CA VAL A 42 16.75 10.43 8.82
C VAL A 42 15.51 11.28 9.10
N ASP A 43 15.65 12.60 9.10
CA ASP A 43 14.53 13.53 9.24
C ASP A 43 13.54 13.40 8.09
N LYS A 44 14.04 13.36 6.83
CA LYS A 44 13.21 13.10 5.65
C LYS A 44 12.51 11.75 5.71
N ALA A 45 13.19 10.71 6.20
CA ALA A 45 12.60 9.39 6.37
C ALA A 45 11.45 9.40 7.40
N TYR A 46 11.65 10.09 8.53
CA TYR A 46 10.59 10.28 9.52
C TYR A 46 9.41 11.07 8.95
N GLU A 47 9.67 12.20 8.27
CA GLU A 47 8.63 13.01 7.62
C GLU A 47 7.85 12.23 6.56
N ARG A 48 8.53 11.36 5.81
CA ARG A 48 7.91 10.45 4.85
C ARG A 48 6.94 9.48 5.51
N ILE A 49 7.35 8.87 6.63
CA ILE A 49 6.47 7.99 7.42
C ILE A 49 5.29 8.77 7.99
N GLU A 50 5.55 9.95 8.58
CA GLU A 50 4.52 10.79 9.15
C GLU A 50 3.48 11.23 8.09
N SER A 51 3.97 11.62 6.91
CA SER A 51 3.12 11.97 5.77
C SER A 51 2.24 10.80 5.34
N ALA A 52 2.80 9.59 5.26
CA ALA A 52 2.02 8.39 4.96
C ALA A 52 0.95 8.09 6.02
N VAL A 53 1.29 8.28 7.29
CA VAL A 53 0.38 8.02 8.42
C VAL A 53 -0.82 8.96 8.40
N TYR A 54 -0.59 10.25 8.12
CA TYR A 54 -1.64 11.28 8.02
C TYR A 54 -2.24 11.42 6.62
N ARG A 55 -1.87 10.56 5.67
CA ARG A 55 -2.30 10.62 4.25
C ARG A 55 -2.05 11.99 3.60
N LYS A 56 -0.93 12.62 3.94
CA LYS A 56 -0.45 13.83 3.27
C LYS A 56 0.29 13.46 2.00
N ILE A 57 0.26 14.34 1.02
CA ILE A 57 1.03 14.18 -0.21
C ILE A 57 2.51 14.36 0.12
N TYR A 58 3.29 13.29 -0.06
CA TYR A 58 4.75 13.34 0.02
C TYR A 58 5.32 13.51 -1.40
N SER A 59 5.86 14.71 -1.70
CA SER A 59 6.41 15.05 -3.02
C SER A 59 7.88 15.50 -2.89
N PRO A 60 8.82 14.57 -2.65
CA PRO A 60 10.24 14.87 -2.61
C PRO A 60 10.79 15.16 -4.02
N LYS A 61 11.97 15.79 -4.10
CA LYS A 61 12.75 15.83 -5.34
C LYS A 61 13.25 14.42 -5.63
N LEU A 62 13.09 13.94 -6.87
CA LEU A 62 13.57 12.62 -7.31
C LEU A 62 15.10 12.62 -7.40
N ASP A 63 15.77 12.43 -6.28
CA ASP A 63 17.23 12.39 -6.16
C ASP A 63 17.69 11.23 -5.24
N SER A 64 19.00 11.10 -5.05
CA SER A 64 19.57 10.09 -4.16
C SER A 64 19.11 10.23 -2.71
N SER A 65 18.80 11.45 -2.26
CA SER A 65 18.30 11.71 -0.90
C SER A 65 16.89 11.17 -0.72
N ASP A 66 16.04 11.23 -1.74
CA ASP A 66 14.73 10.57 -1.72
C ASP A 66 14.87 9.04 -1.61
N THR A 67 15.81 8.44 -2.34
CA THR A 67 16.09 7.00 -2.22
C THR A 67 16.56 6.65 -0.80
N PHE A 68 17.52 7.39 -0.24
CA PHE A 68 17.98 7.17 1.13
C PHE A 68 16.84 7.37 2.14
N SER A 69 15.97 8.37 1.95
CA SER A 69 14.82 8.57 2.85
C SER A 69 13.90 7.36 2.90
N PHE A 70 13.67 6.69 1.75
CA PHE A 70 12.89 5.45 1.71
C PHE A 70 13.60 4.32 2.47
N LEU A 71 14.89 4.11 2.21
CA LEU A 71 15.66 3.03 2.83
C LEU A 71 15.74 3.19 4.36
N ILE A 72 16.01 4.41 4.83
CA ILE A 72 16.03 4.73 6.25
C ILE A 72 14.62 4.61 6.85
N ALA A 73 13.56 4.96 6.11
CA ALA A 73 12.19 4.78 6.58
C ALA A 73 11.85 3.30 6.84
N ILE A 74 12.32 2.38 5.98
CA ILE A 74 12.19 0.92 6.21
C ILE A 74 12.85 0.54 7.54
N ILE A 75 14.04 1.04 7.81
CA ILE A 75 14.78 0.76 9.04
C ILE A 75 14.05 1.31 10.27
N LEU A 76 13.61 2.57 10.24
CA LEU A 76 12.85 3.18 11.34
C LEU A 76 11.56 2.43 11.63
N LEU A 77 10.82 2.03 10.59
CA LEU A 77 9.60 1.23 10.72
C LEU A 77 9.90 -0.15 11.32
N LYS A 78 10.97 -0.81 10.85
CA LYS A 78 11.40 -2.11 11.37
C LYS A 78 11.79 -2.03 12.85
N LEU A 79 12.56 -1.02 13.24
CA LEU A 79 12.95 -0.75 14.63
C LEU A 79 11.75 -0.42 15.51
N SER A 80 10.74 0.29 15.00
CA SER A 80 9.51 0.58 15.76
C SER A 80 8.65 -0.66 16.03
N GLY A 81 8.72 -1.69 15.18
CA GLY A 81 7.89 -2.89 15.28
C GLY A 81 6.37 -2.65 15.08
N MET A 82 5.95 -1.45 14.70
CA MET A 82 4.53 -1.08 14.63
C MET A 82 3.91 -1.45 13.28
N ASN A 83 3.20 -2.58 13.21
CA ASN A 83 2.59 -3.07 11.97
C ASN A 83 1.53 -2.10 11.41
N THR A 84 0.85 -1.32 12.26
CA THR A 84 -0.09 -0.28 11.85
C THR A 84 0.58 0.79 11.00
N LEU A 85 1.80 1.21 11.36
CA LEU A 85 2.59 2.18 10.60
C LEU A 85 3.12 1.56 9.31
N ILE A 86 3.62 0.32 9.36
CA ILE A 86 4.09 -0.40 8.16
C ILE A 86 2.99 -0.48 7.10
N ASN A 87 1.77 -0.83 7.48
CA ASN A 87 0.65 -0.95 6.54
C ASN A 87 0.27 0.42 5.94
N ARG A 88 0.24 1.49 6.75
CA ARG A 88 -0.04 2.86 6.27
C ARG A 88 1.05 3.36 5.32
N PHE A 89 2.32 3.16 5.68
CA PHE A 89 3.47 3.49 4.85
C PHE A 89 3.44 2.74 3.53
N SER A 90 3.23 1.43 3.57
CA SER A 90 3.22 0.59 2.37
C SER A 90 2.10 0.97 1.40
N LEU A 91 0.93 1.39 1.91
CA LEU A 91 -0.15 1.91 1.08
C LEU A 91 0.21 3.24 0.43
N ALA A 92 0.75 4.19 1.19
CA ALA A 92 1.15 5.49 0.66
C ALA A 92 2.25 5.36 -0.41
N GLU A 93 3.22 4.47 -0.19
CA GLU A 93 4.27 4.19 -1.17
C GLU A 93 3.73 3.48 -2.42
N ALA A 94 2.73 2.61 -2.27
CA ALA A 94 2.04 2.02 -3.41
C ALA A 94 1.28 3.06 -4.24
N GLU A 95 0.60 4.01 -3.60
CA GLU A 95 -0.08 5.13 -4.28
C GLU A 95 0.92 6.08 -4.95
N ARG A 96 2.10 6.31 -4.35
CA ARG A 96 3.19 7.08 -4.97
C ARG A 96 3.72 6.37 -6.21
N ALA A 97 4.04 5.08 -6.09
CA ALA A 97 4.53 4.26 -7.18
C ALA A 97 3.51 4.12 -8.31
N GLU A 98 2.22 4.05 -7.98
CA GLU A 98 1.14 4.02 -8.96
C GLU A 98 1.17 5.25 -9.87
N LYS A 99 1.35 6.45 -9.31
CA LYS A 99 1.44 7.68 -10.11
C LYS A 99 2.62 7.67 -11.09
N PHE A 100 3.73 7.01 -10.73
CA PHE A 100 4.87 6.85 -11.62
C PHE A 100 4.60 5.79 -12.69
N LEU A 101 4.08 4.62 -12.30
CA LEU A 101 3.73 3.55 -13.24
C LEU A 101 2.68 4.01 -14.24
N GLU A 102 1.65 4.74 -13.80
CA GLU A 102 0.62 5.27 -14.68
C GLU A 102 1.23 6.19 -15.74
N LYS A 103 2.15 7.08 -15.36
CA LYS A 103 2.86 7.97 -16.28
C LYS A 103 3.81 7.22 -17.20
N ASP A 104 4.50 6.20 -16.69
CA ASP A 104 5.42 5.37 -17.48
C ASP A 104 4.68 4.48 -18.49
N LEU A 105 3.40 4.18 -18.26
CA LEU A 105 2.53 3.45 -19.20
C LEU A 105 1.81 4.34 -20.22
N VAL A 106 1.69 5.64 -19.99
CA VAL A 106 1.11 6.56 -20.98
C VAL A 106 2.14 6.78 -22.07
N GLY A 107 1.88 6.29 -23.29
CA GLY A 107 2.83 6.20 -24.43
C GLY A 107 3.52 7.47 -24.95
N ASN A 108 3.47 8.59 -24.22
CA ASN A 108 4.33 9.76 -24.40
C ASN A 108 5.65 9.68 -23.61
N SER A 109 5.76 8.74 -22.65
CA SER A 109 7.02 8.42 -21.98
C SER A 109 7.83 7.44 -22.83
N ASN A 110 9.16 7.59 -22.81
CA ASN A 110 10.09 6.80 -23.61
C ASN A 110 9.74 5.31 -23.61
N LYS A 111 9.84 4.63 -24.77
CA LYS A 111 9.54 3.19 -24.93
C LYS A 111 10.16 2.29 -23.85
N THR A 112 11.35 2.66 -23.37
CA THR A 112 12.07 2.00 -22.27
C THR A 112 11.32 2.05 -20.93
N SER A 113 10.67 3.17 -20.60
CA SER A 113 9.90 3.35 -19.36
C SER A 113 8.63 2.48 -19.36
N GLU A 114 7.96 2.39 -20.51
CA GLU A 114 6.79 1.53 -20.67
C GLU A 114 7.15 0.05 -20.55
N GLU A 115 8.22 -0.38 -21.23
CA GLU A 115 8.73 -1.76 -21.12
C GLU A 115 9.12 -2.10 -19.68
N LEU A 116 9.74 -1.15 -18.97
CA LEU A 116 10.06 -1.31 -17.55
C LEU A 116 8.81 -1.44 -16.69
N ALA A 117 7.80 -0.58 -16.89
CA ALA A 117 6.55 -0.64 -16.15
C ALA A 117 5.83 -1.98 -16.37
N ILE A 118 5.69 -2.43 -17.63
CA ILE A 118 5.13 -3.75 -17.96
C ILE A 118 5.93 -4.87 -17.28
N LYS A 119 7.26 -4.78 -17.29
CA LYS A 119 8.13 -5.76 -16.65
C LYS A 119 7.98 -5.78 -15.13
N ILE A 120 7.89 -4.62 -14.47
CA ILE A 120 7.61 -4.54 -13.02
C ILE A 120 6.29 -5.23 -12.72
N ILE A 121 5.27 -4.97 -13.53
CA ILE A 121 3.93 -5.55 -13.33
C ILE A 121 3.97 -7.08 -13.47
N SER A 122 4.64 -7.57 -14.51
CA SER A 122 4.82 -9.01 -14.74
C SER A 122 5.66 -9.68 -13.65
N ASP A 123 6.86 -9.15 -13.37
CA ASP A 123 7.84 -9.80 -12.49
C ASP A 123 7.41 -9.76 -11.01
N VAL A 124 6.76 -8.68 -10.57
CA VAL A 124 6.40 -8.49 -9.16
C VAL A 124 5.00 -9.05 -8.86
N PHE A 125 4.05 -8.95 -9.79
CA PHE A 125 2.65 -9.28 -9.54
C PHE A 125 2.14 -10.47 -10.35
N SER A 126 2.98 -11.08 -11.19
CA SER A 126 2.60 -12.23 -12.03
C SER A 126 1.39 -11.95 -12.92
N VAL A 127 1.22 -10.69 -13.35
CA VAL A 127 0.14 -10.27 -14.26
C VAL A 127 0.68 -10.18 -15.67
N SER A 128 0.13 -10.99 -16.58
CA SER A 128 0.52 -10.92 -17.99
C SER A 128 -0.14 -9.73 -18.69
N VAL A 129 0.45 -8.54 -18.53
CA VAL A 129 0.03 -7.32 -19.23
C VAL A 129 0.68 -7.23 -20.61
N LYS A 130 -0.13 -6.98 -21.64
CA LYS A 130 0.36 -6.64 -22.98
C LYS A 130 -0.24 -5.32 -23.42
N LYS A 131 0.54 -4.52 -24.14
CA LYS A 131 0.03 -3.31 -24.79
C LYS A 131 -0.71 -3.69 -26.08
N ASN A 132 -1.89 -3.11 -26.26
CA ASN A 132 -2.69 -3.20 -27.48
C ASN A 132 -3.20 -1.80 -27.85
N ASN A 133 -2.54 -1.15 -28.80
CA ASN A 133 -2.79 0.24 -29.17
C ASN A 133 -2.72 1.18 -27.95
N ASN A 134 -3.83 1.82 -27.59
CA ASN A 134 -3.96 2.73 -26.45
C ASN A 134 -4.44 2.04 -25.17
N HIS A 135 -4.61 0.71 -25.19
CA HIS A 135 -5.08 -0.09 -24.07
C HIS A 135 -4.02 -1.09 -23.63
N PHE A 136 -4.21 -1.59 -22.42
CA PHE A 136 -3.51 -2.72 -21.87
C PHE A 136 -4.49 -3.89 -21.77
N VAL A 137 -4.03 -5.08 -22.13
CA VAL A 137 -4.84 -6.29 -22.11
C VAL A 137 -4.27 -7.28 -21.12
N ILE A 138 -5.15 -7.87 -20.32
CA ILE A 138 -4.81 -8.96 -19.39
C ILE A 138 -5.77 -10.14 -19.54
N PRO A 139 -5.34 -11.39 -19.31
CA PRO A 139 -6.25 -12.54 -19.30
C PRO A 139 -7.35 -12.39 -18.25
N ILE A 140 -8.56 -12.88 -18.55
CA ILE A 140 -9.69 -12.85 -17.59
C ILE A 140 -9.32 -13.49 -16.25
N SER A 141 -8.56 -14.59 -16.27
CA SER A 141 -8.10 -15.28 -15.05
C SER A 141 -7.28 -14.38 -14.14
N ASP A 142 -6.41 -13.56 -14.72
CA ASP A 142 -5.57 -12.63 -13.97
C ASP A 142 -6.44 -11.46 -13.49
N TYR A 143 -7.26 -10.88 -14.37
CA TYR A 143 -8.19 -9.82 -13.98
C TYR A 143 -9.03 -10.20 -12.75
N LEU A 144 -9.69 -11.36 -12.78
CA LEU A 144 -10.54 -11.81 -11.68
C LEU A 144 -9.76 -12.04 -10.38
N ARG A 145 -8.54 -12.56 -10.47
CA ARG A 145 -7.66 -12.79 -9.32
C ARG A 145 -7.35 -11.49 -8.57
N HIS A 146 -7.06 -10.42 -9.32
CA HIS A 146 -6.68 -9.13 -8.75
C HIS A 146 -7.90 -8.23 -8.44
N ALA A 147 -8.99 -8.36 -9.19
CA ALA A 147 -10.21 -7.58 -9.03
C ALA A 147 -11.08 -8.03 -7.84
N VAL A 148 -10.81 -9.17 -7.21
CA VAL A 148 -11.67 -9.79 -6.17
C VAL A 148 -11.98 -8.90 -4.95
N ASN A 149 -11.21 -7.83 -4.72
CA ASN A 149 -11.39 -6.94 -3.56
C ASN A 149 -11.96 -5.57 -3.93
N PHE A 150 -12.24 -5.37 -5.21
CA PHE A 150 -12.94 -4.19 -5.70
C PHE A 150 -14.43 -4.47 -5.62
N HIS A 151 -15.14 -3.60 -4.92
CA HIS A 151 -16.59 -3.71 -4.71
C HIS A 151 -17.36 -2.76 -5.63
N GLU A 152 -16.65 -1.80 -6.21
CA GLU A 152 -17.16 -0.79 -7.12
C GLU A 152 -17.60 -1.45 -8.43
N LEU A 153 -18.74 -0.99 -8.98
CA LEU A 153 -19.39 -1.64 -10.12
C LEU A 153 -18.49 -1.69 -11.37
N GLU A 154 -17.65 -0.69 -11.58
CA GLU A 154 -16.72 -0.58 -12.73
C GLU A 154 -15.66 -1.70 -12.78
N TRP A 155 -15.41 -2.37 -11.64
CA TRP A 155 -14.46 -3.49 -11.53
C TRP A 155 -15.15 -4.86 -11.64
N LYS A 156 -16.47 -4.91 -11.78
CA LYS A 156 -17.16 -6.16 -12.07
C LYS A 156 -16.89 -6.54 -13.52
N LEU A 157 -16.48 -7.78 -13.76
CA LEU A 157 -16.16 -8.29 -15.10
C LEU A 157 -17.30 -8.03 -16.12
N VAL A 158 -18.56 -8.12 -15.68
CA VAL A 158 -19.74 -7.84 -16.52
C VAL A 158 -19.80 -6.41 -17.06
N ASN A 159 -19.08 -5.48 -16.42
CA ASN A 159 -19.00 -4.07 -16.80
C ASN A 159 -17.66 -3.74 -17.49
N ARG A 160 -16.86 -4.75 -17.87
CA ARG A 160 -15.57 -4.57 -18.56
C ARG A 160 -15.69 -4.86 -20.05
N HIS A 161 -14.85 -4.20 -20.84
CA HIS A 161 -14.64 -4.59 -22.23
C HIS A 161 -13.77 -5.83 -22.30
N VAL A 162 -14.30 -6.89 -22.92
CA VAL A 162 -13.65 -8.20 -23.04
C VAL A 162 -13.70 -8.65 -24.49
N GLU A 163 -12.55 -9.01 -25.05
CA GLU A 163 -12.44 -9.54 -26.41
C GLU A 163 -11.44 -10.71 -26.40
N SER A 164 -11.79 -11.82 -27.05
CA SER A 164 -10.90 -13.00 -27.19
C SER A 164 -10.28 -13.50 -25.87
N GLY A 165 -11.05 -13.47 -24.77
CA GLY A 165 -10.58 -13.91 -23.45
C GLY A 165 -9.69 -12.91 -22.70
N MET A 166 -9.58 -11.68 -23.21
CA MET A 166 -8.74 -10.62 -22.65
C MET A 166 -9.58 -9.43 -22.19
N VAL A 167 -9.27 -8.89 -21.02
CA VAL A 167 -9.89 -7.69 -20.45
C VAL A 167 -9.07 -6.48 -20.83
N PHE A 168 -9.73 -5.43 -21.34
CA PHE A 168 -9.10 -4.19 -21.74
C PHE A 168 -9.14 -3.17 -20.60
N LEU A 169 -7.98 -2.58 -20.32
CA LEU A 169 -7.73 -1.62 -19.26
C LEU A 169 -7.01 -0.40 -19.82
N SER A 170 -7.28 0.77 -19.26
CA SER A 170 -6.43 1.96 -19.38
C SER A 170 -5.14 1.80 -18.57
N SER A 171 -4.18 2.73 -18.75
CA SER A 171 -2.97 2.79 -17.91
C SER A 171 -3.33 2.91 -16.43
N HIS A 172 -4.27 3.80 -16.10
CA HIS A 172 -4.74 4.01 -14.73
C HIS A 172 -5.33 2.73 -14.13
N GLU A 173 -6.24 2.07 -14.86
CA GLU A 173 -6.89 0.85 -14.37
C GLU A 173 -5.88 -0.31 -14.19
N THR A 174 -4.91 -0.42 -15.10
CA THR A 174 -3.86 -1.45 -15.03
C THR A 174 -3.06 -1.33 -13.73
N VAL A 175 -2.66 -0.11 -13.36
CA VAL A 175 -1.87 0.12 -12.15
C VAL A 175 -2.73 0.11 -10.90
N ARG A 176 -3.98 0.60 -10.98
CA ARG A 176 -4.93 0.55 -9.87
C ARG A 176 -5.21 -0.89 -9.43
N LEU A 177 -5.33 -1.81 -10.39
CA LEU A 177 -5.59 -3.24 -10.16
C LEU A 177 -4.54 -3.88 -9.24
N ILE A 178 -3.27 -3.49 -9.39
CA ILE A 178 -2.14 -4.03 -8.63
C ILE A 178 -1.77 -3.23 -7.39
N ARG A 179 -2.37 -2.04 -7.14
CA ARG A 179 -2.02 -1.16 -6.00
C ARG A 179 -2.00 -1.91 -4.66
N ARG A 180 -3.00 -2.75 -4.44
CA ARG A 180 -3.12 -3.51 -3.19
C ARG A 180 -1.97 -4.51 -3.03
N GLU A 181 -1.60 -5.17 -4.11
CA GLU A 181 -0.51 -6.14 -4.12
C GLU A 181 0.84 -5.46 -3.98
N LEU A 182 1.00 -4.29 -4.61
CA LEU A 182 2.16 -3.44 -4.43
C LEU A 182 2.34 -3.03 -2.97
N SER A 183 1.25 -2.61 -2.31
CA SER A 183 1.24 -2.32 -0.87
C SER A 183 1.61 -3.57 -0.05
N GLY A 184 1.03 -4.72 -0.39
CA GLY A 184 1.36 -6.00 0.25
C GLY A 184 2.83 -6.40 0.09
N TYR A 185 3.38 -6.22 -1.12
CA TYR A 185 4.76 -6.49 -1.48
C TYR A 185 5.72 -5.61 -0.68
N ILE A 186 5.50 -4.29 -0.67
CA ILE A 186 6.31 -3.33 0.12
C ILE A 186 6.26 -3.70 1.61
N GLY A 187 5.06 -3.97 2.15
CA GLY A 187 4.93 -4.37 3.55
C GLY A 187 5.61 -5.69 3.87
N SER A 188 5.56 -6.67 2.97
CA SER A 188 6.24 -7.97 3.13
C SER A 188 7.75 -7.81 3.13
N ARG A 189 8.31 -6.98 2.22
CA ARG A 189 9.73 -6.63 2.15
C ARG A 189 10.19 -5.99 3.45
N ILE A 190 9.47 -4.99 3.96
CA ILE A 190 9.80 -4.34 5.23
C ILE A 190 9.82 -5.36 6.37
N ARG A 191 8.85 -6.29 6.41
CA ARG A 191 8.78 -7.32 7.44
C ARG A 191 9.87 -8.38 7.30
N SER A 192 10.30 -8.73 6.09
CA SER A 192 11.34 -9.73 5.85
C SER A 192 12.76 -9.21 6.06
N THR A 193 12.99 -7.90 5.99
CA THR A 193 14.30 -7.31 6.26
C THR A 193 14.72 -7.60 7.70
N ASP A 194 15.99 -7.95 7.90
CA ASP A 194 16.55 -8.16 9.23
C ASP A 194 16.43 -6.90 10.09
N THR A 195 16.11 -7.08 11.37
CA THR A 195 16.06 -5.95 12.31
C THR A 195 17.49 -5.55 12.64
N PRO A 196 17.94 -4.34 12.27
CA PRO A 196 19.26 -3.87 12.69
C PRO A 196 19.29 -3.59 14.18
N SER A 197 20.48 -3.57 14.77
CA SER A 197 20.64 -3.12 16.16
C SER A 197 20.26 -1.63 16.28
N LEU A 198 19.47 -1.30 17.31
CA LEU A 198 19.10 0.09 17.58
C LEU A 198 20.34 0.89 17.97
N SER A 199 20.70 1.87 17.15
CA SER A 199 21.71 2.88 17.44
C SER A 199 21.06 4.11 18.06
N LYS A 200 21.80 4.83 18.92
CA LYS A 200 21.28 6.02 19.64
C LYS A 200 20.70 7.09 18.70
N GLY A 201 21.26 7.23 17.50
CA GLY A 201 20.79 8.21 16.51
C GLY A 201 19.37 7.98 16.01
N PHE A 202 18.85 6.74 16.06
CA PHE A 202 17.48 6.45 15.65
C PHE A 202 16.48 6.42 16.81
N GLU A 203 16.95 6.35 18.05
CA GLU A 203 16.13 6.12 19.23
C GLU A 203 15.03 7.18 19.40
N GLU A 204 15.37 8.46 19.24
CA GLU A 204 14.38 9.56 19.34
C GLU A 204 13.26 9.42 18.30
N LYS A 205 13.63 9.12 17.05
CA LYS A 205 12.65 8.97 15.95
C LYS A 205 11.79 7.72 16.14
N VAL A 206 12.38 6.61 16.57
CA VAL A 206 11.67 5.36 16.87
C VAL A 206 10.67 5.56 18.01
N ASN A 207 11.05 6.29 19.06
CA ASN A 207 10.15 6.63 20.16
C ASN A 207 8.98 7.50 19.68
N LYS A 208 9.25 8.52 18.86
CA LYS A 208 8.20 9.35 18.24
C LYS A 208 7.25 8.52 17.37
N LEU A 209 7.75 7.56 16.58
CA LEU A 209 6.91 6.65 15.80
C LEU A 209 6.05 5.76 16.70
N THR A 210 6.60 5.26 17.81
CA THR A 210 5.86 4.44 18.77
C THR A 210 4.71 5.23 19.40
N GLU A 211 4.93 6.49 19.79
CA GLU A 211 3.87 7.39 20.26
C GLU A 211 2.85 7.72 19.16
N LEU A 212 3.31 7.92 17.92
CA LEU A 212 2.42 8.13 16.78
C LEU A 212 1.49 6.93 16.56
N ALA A 213 1.99 5.70 16.73
CA ALA A 213 1.21 4.48 16.58
C ALA A 213 0.09 4.36 17.63
N LYS A 214 0.30 4.85 18.86
CA LYS A 214 -0.73 4.85 19.91
C LYS A 214 -1.98 5.65 19.53
N LYS A 215 -1.87 6.65 18.66
CA LYS A 215 -3.06 7.38 18.16
C LYS A 215 -4.01 6.50 17.33
N PHE A 216 -3.53 5.36 16.84
CA PHE A 216 -4.29 4.44 15.99
C PHE A 216 -4.67 3.15 16.71
N THR A 217 -4.43 3.04 18.01
CA THR A 217 -4.98 1.94 18.79
C THR A 217 -6.49 2.13 18.91
N VAL A 218 -7.25 1.13 18.46
CA VAL A 218 -8.70 1.13 18.61
C VAL A 218 -9.02 0.85 20.07
N SER A 219 -9.63 1.81 20.77
CA SER A 219 -10.18 1.55 22.10
C SER A 219 -11.44 0.69 21.94
N ILE A 220 -11.35 -0.57 22.37
CA ILE A 220 -12.52 -1.46 22.41
C ILE A 220 -13.33 -1.09 23.63
N THR A 221 -14.36 -0.27 23.44
CA THR A 221 -15.37 -0.03 24.47
C THR A 221 -16.45 -1.11 24.33
N VAL A 222 -16.52 -2.02 25.30
CA VAL A 222 -17.60 -2.99 25.36
C VAL A 222 -18.83 -2.29 25.93
N THR A 223 -19.83 -2.03 25.09
CA THR A 223 -21.14 -1.54 25.52
C THR A 223 -22.14 -2.68 25.59
N THR A 224 -23.02 -2.63 26.59
CA THR A 224 -24.17 -3.54 26.68
C THR A 224 -25.34 -3.08 25.81
N GLU A 225 -25.30 -1.86 25.28
CA GLU A 225 -26.34 -1.32 24.40
C GLU A 225 -26.38 -2.02 23.03
N TYR A 226 -27.55 -1.95 22.38
CA TYR A 226 -27.67 -2.37 21.00
C TYR A 226 -26.93 -1.41 20.06
N PRO A 227 -26.17 -1.93 19.09
CA PRO A 227 -25.55 -1.10 18.06
C PRO A 227 -26.64 -0.44 17.18
N PRO A 228 -26.33 0.68 16.52
CA PRO A 228 -27.31 1.46 15.76
C PRO A 228 -28.00 0.66 14.66
N CYS A 229 -27.31 -0.27 14.01
CA CYS A 229 -27.89 -1.16 13.01
C CYS A 229 -28.97 -2.10 13.58
N ILE A 230 -28.80 -2.58 14.81
CA ILE A 230 -29.78 -3.43 15.51
C ILE A 230 -30.93 -2.58 16.04
N LYS A 231 -30.64 -1.39 16.60
CA LYS A 231 -31.69 -0.42 17.02
C LYS A 231 -32.62 -0.09 15.86
N HIS A 232 -32.05 0.23 14.69
CA HIS A 232 -32.81 0.50 13.48
C HIS A 232 -33.64 -0.71 13.03
N ALA A 233 -33.07 -1.92 13.06
CA ALA A 233 -33.80 -3.13 12.67
C ALA A 233 -35.02 -3.39 13.59
N ILE A 234 -34.89 -3.14 14.89
CA ILE A 234 -35.99 -3.25 15.87
C ILE A 234 -37.05 -2.16 15.60
N GLU A 235 -36.63 -0.94 15.32
CA GLU A 235 -37.52 0.19 15.02
C GLU A 235 -38.39 -0.07 13.77
N VAL A 236 -37.79 -0.55 12.68
CA VAL A 236 -38.52 -0.94 11.46
C VAL A 236 -39.61 -1.97 11.77
N LEU A 237 -39.29 -2.98 12.59
CA LEU A 237 -40.29 -3.98 13.01
C LEU A 237 -41.38 -3.39 13.92
N ASN A 238 -41.02 -2.50 14.86
CA ASN A 238 -41.98 -1.81 15.72
C ASN A 238 -42.94 -0.91 14.94
N ASN A 239 -42.47 -0.34 13.83
CA ASN A 239 -43.29 0.45 12.91
C ASN A 239 -44.21 -0.41 12.03
N GLY A 240 -44.18 -1.75 12.19
CA GLY A 240 -44.99 -2.68 11.40
C GLY A 240 -44.44 -2.94 9.99
N GLU A 241 -43.23 -2.45 9.69
CA GLU A 241 -42.56 -2.69 8.42
C GLU A 241 -41.77 -4.00 8.44
N ASN A 242 -41.48 -4.53 7.25
CA ASN A 242 -40.77 -5.78 7.10
C ASN A 242 -39.28 -5.57 6.78
N LEU A 243 -38.41 -6.24 7.54
CA LEU A 243 -36.98 -6.29 7.22
C LEU A 243 -36.71 -7.13 5.96
N SER A 244 -35.62 -6.80 5.25
CA SER A 244 -35.08 -7.65 4.19
C SER A 244 -34.69 -9.04 4.73
N HIS A 245 -34.52 -10.02 3.85
CA HIS A 245 -34.10 -11.37 4.27
C HIS A 245 -32.78 -11.36 5.07
N SER A 246 -31.78 -10.62 4.58
CA SER A 246 -30.51 -10.42 5.28
C SER A 246 -30.69 -9.67 6.61
N GLY A 247 -31.58 -8.68 6.66
CA GLY A 247 -31.90 -7.93 7.90
C GLY A 247 -32.52 -8.81 8.98
N ARG A 248 -33.45 -9.70 8.61
CA ARG A 248 -34.05 -10.68 9.54
C ARG A 248 -33.00 -11.65 10.08
N PHE A 249 -32.14 -12.18 9.19
CA PHE A 249 -31.06 -13.10 9.60
C PHE A 249 -30.07 -12.41 10.55
N MET A 250 -29.64 -11.19 10.23
CA MET A 250 -28.76 -10.40 11.09
C MET A 250 -29.37 -10.17 12.48
N LEU A 251 -30.64 -9.74 12.54
CA LEU A 251 -31.30 -9.46 13.81
C LEU A 251 -31.46 -10.74 14.64
N ALA A 252 -31.96 -11.82 14.04
CA ALA A 252 -32.15 -13.10 14.75
C ALA A 252 -30.83 -13.66 15.29
N THR A 253 -29.77 -13.68 14.48
CA THR A 253 -28.44 -14.16 14.91
C THR A 253 -27.82 -13.30 16.01
N PHE A 254 -28.01 -11.98 15.95
CA PHE A 254 -27.55 -11.07 17.00
C PHE A 254 -28.29 -11.30 18.34
N LEU A 255 -29.63 -11.39 18.31
CA LEU A 255 -30.43 -11.61 19.53
C LEU A 255 -30.16 -12.98 20.14
N LEU A 256 -30.06 -14.02 19.30
CA LEU A 256 -29.69 -15.37 19.74
C LEU A 256 -28.27 -15.42 20.32
N GLY A 257 -27.31 -14.72 19.72
CA GLY A 257 -25.95 -14.59 20.23
C GLY A 257 -25.88 -13.89 21.60
N ARG A 258 -26.90 -13.09 21.96
CA ARG A 258 -27.07 -12.49 23.29
C ARG A 258 -27.94 -13.32 24.23
N GLY A 259 -28.40 -14.50 23.81
CA GLY A 259 -29.19 -15.42 24.64
C GLY A 259 -30.67 -15.07 24.75
N GLN A 260 -31.22 -14.28 23.84
CA GLN A 260 -32.66 -14.04 23.77
C GLN A 260 -33.35 -15.16 22.98
N THR A 261 -34.42 -15.71 23.54
CA THR A 261 -35.24 -16.79 22.98
C THR A 261 -36.66 -16.33 22.74
#